data_AF-D3S387-F1
#
_entry.id   AF-D3S387-F1
#
_cell.length_a   1.000
_cell.length_b   1.000
_cell.length_c   1.000
_cell.angle_alpha   90.00
_cell.angle_beta   90.00
_cell.angle_gamma   90.00
#
_symmetry.space_group_name_H-M   'P 1'
#
loop_
_entity.id
_entity.type
_entity.pdbx_description
1 polymer ?
#
loop_
_entity_poly.entity_id
_entity_poly.type
_entity_poly.pdbx_seq_one_letter_code
_entity_poly.pdbx_strand_id
1 'polypeptide(L)'
;MEDETVAKIVKGYKIEGGFRVQSINLGDRRKATSSVFAKIVEDIDMSKANGYAFIGNFLNTHKEMDLPNGTLLLVVRGEGSWNHPRSQAYLIQIKNSKPVVLISENWKNKLTIRDKAKEIIDELKGVDVKLAEAKRLIIKAIELVGKEKVLEIIEKEVT
;
A
#
# COMPACT_ATOMS: atom_id res chain seq x y z
N MET A 1 6.07 -9.05 -15.47
CA MET A 1 4.92 -8.41 -16.13
C MET A 1 4.21 -7.38 -15.23
N GLU A 2 4.26 -7.52 -13.89
CA GLU A 2 3.68 -6.54 -12.94
C GLU A 2 4.46 -5.22 -12.83
N ASP A 3 5.80 -5.26 -12.91
CA ASP A 3 6.67 -4.07 -12.79
C ASP A 3 6.38 -2.98 -13.84
N GLU A 4 6.03 -3.35 -15.08
CA GLU A 4 5.72 -2.37 -16.12
C GLU A 4 4.41 -1.62 -15.87
N THR A 5 3.43 -2.27 -15.24
CA THR A 5 2.15 -1.64 -14.93
C THR A 5 2.33 -0.61 -13.83
N VAL A 6 3.09 -0.97 -12.79
CA VAL A 6 3.41 -0.05 -11.68
C VAL A 6 4.18 1.17 -12.18
N ALA A 7 5.22 0.96 -13.00
CA ALA A 7 6.05 2.04 -13.53
C ALA A 7 5.26 3.05 -14.40
N LYS A 8 4.16 2.61 -15.03
CA LYS A 8 3.25 3.49 -15.78
C LYS A 8 2.36 4.35 -14.87
N ILE A 9 2.13 3.91 -13.63
CA ILE A 9 1.23 4.56 -12.65
C ILE A 9 2.03 5.42 -11.67
N VAL A 10 3.06 4.85 -11.05
CA VAL A 10 3.88 5.50 -10.03
C VAL A 10 5.31 5.60 -10.54
N LYS A 11 5.81 6.83 -10.70
CA LYS A 11 7.22 7.09 -10.98
C LYS A 11 7.92 7.51 -9.72
N GLY A 12 9.11 6.97 -9.51
CA GLY A 12 9.88 7.22 -8.31
C GLY A 12 11.11 6.33 -8.23
N TYR A 13 11.76 6.34 -7.08
CA TYR A 13 12.95 5.54 -6.84
C TYR A 13 13.00 5.02 -5.40
N LYS A 14 13.71 3.91 -5.24
CA LYS A 14 13.96 3.29 -3.94
C LYS A 14 14.76 4.24 -3.05
N ILE A 15 14.33 4.37 -1.80
CA ILE A 15 15.07 5.03 -0.73
C ILE A 15 15.25 4.05 0.44
N GLU A 16 16.11 4.39 1.39
CA GLU A 16 16.22 3.62 2.62
C GLU A 16 14.88 3.64 3.38
N GLY A 17 14.40 2.47 3.81
CA GLY A 17 13.14 2.34 4.55
C GLY A 17 11.85 2.56 3.73
N GLY A 18 11.92 2.91 2.44
CA GLY A 18 10.71 3.20 1.66
C GLY A 18 10.94 3.48 0.18
N PHE A 19 10.00 4.20 -0.44
CA PHE A 19 10.04 4.58 -1.85
C PHE A 19 9.68 6.06 -2.00
N ARG A 20 10.52 6.82 -2.70
CA ARG A 20 10.22 8.22 -3.03
C ARG A 20 9.41 8.27 -4.31
N VAL A 21 8.16 8.70 -4.20
CA VAL A 21 7.29 8.97 -5.34
C VAL A 21 7.62 10.35 -5.88
N GLN A 22 7.85 10.46 -7.19
CA GLN A 22 8.04 11.73 -7.89
C GLN A 22 6.76 12.20 -8.57
N SER A 23 6.00 11.28 -9.16
CA SER A 23 4.72 11.58 -9.79
C SER A 23 3.81 10.37 -9.84
N ILE A 24 2.51 10.64 -9.87
CA ILE A 24 1.46 9.64 -10.07
C ILE A 24 0.68 9.99 -11.34
N ASN A 25 0.65 9.06 -12.28
CA ASN A 25 -0.03 9.20 -13.55
C ASN A 25 -1.49 8.79 -13.43
N LEU A 26 -2.38 9.76 -13.34
CA LEU A 26 -3.84 9.55 -13.26
C LEU A 26 -4.52 9.35 -14.63
N GLY A 27 -3.74 9.32 -15.72
CA GLY A 27 -4.27 9.19 -17.08
C GLY A 27 -5.00 10.45 -17.55
N ASP A 28 -5.81 10.32 -18.60
CA ASP A 28 -6.60 11.44 -19.12
C ASP A 28 -7.93 11.53 -18.37
N ARG A 29 -8.07 12.58 -17.55
CA ARG A 29 -9.29 12.84 -16.78
C ARG A 29 -10.52 12.95 -17.66
N ARG A 30 -10.40 13.42 -18.90
CA ARG A 30 -11.52 13.57 -19.83
C ARG A 30 -12.06 12.23 -20.34
N LYS A 31 -11.24 11.17 -20.27
CA LYS A 31 -11.63 9.79 -20.60
C LYS A 31 -12.16 9.02 -19.39
N ALA A 32 -12.14 9.60 -18.19
CA ALA A 32 -12.56 8.91 -17.00
C ALA A 32 -14.08 8.98 -16.84
N THR A 33 -14.73 7.85 -16.52
CA THR A 33 -16.17 7.82 -16.21
C THR A 33 -16.46 8.27 -14.77
N SER A 34 -15.42 8.51 -13.97
CA SER A 34 -15.46 8.99 -12.59
C SER A 34 -14.21 9.82 -12.30
N SER A 35 -14.23 10.61 -11.22
CA SER A 35 -13.07 11.40 -10.80
C SER A 35 -11.83 10.51 -10.63
N VAL A 36 -10.72 10.96 -11.23
CA VAL A 36 -9.40 10.36 -11.03
C VAL A 36 -8.76 10.96 -9.78
N PHE A 37 -8.07 10.13 -9.00
CA PHE A 37 -7.40 10.57 -7.78
C PHE A 37 -6.35 9.54 -7.33
N ALA A 38 -5.46 9.97 -6.44
CA ALA A 38 -4.57 9.10 -5.69
C ALA A 38 -4.69 9.42 -4.20
N LYS A 39 -4.63 8.39 -3.36
CA LYS A 39 -4.84 8.51 -1.91
C LYS A 39 -3.97 7.49 -1.16
N ILE A 40 -3.30 7.93 -0.10
CA ILE A 40 -2.76 7.03 0.92
C ILE A 40 -3.95 6.51 1.74
N VAL A 41 -4.07 5.20 1.84
CA VAL A 41 -5.12 4.53 2.59
C VAL A 41 -4.56 4.11 3.94
N GLU A 42 -5.11 4.67 5.01
CA GLU A 42 -4.73 4.38 6.40
C GLU A 42 -5.73 3.43 7.06
N ASP A 43 -7.02 3.58 6.72
CA ASP A 43 -8.08 2.70 7.18
C ASP A 43 -9.28 2.75 6.23
N ILE A 44 -10.31 1.95 6.53
CA ILE A 44 -11.56 1.91 5.78
C ILE A 44 -12.75 1.93 6.75
N ASP A 45 -13.65 2.88 6.52
CA ASP A 45 -14.89 3.02 7.29
C ASP A 45 -15.96 2.04 6.83
N MET A 46 -15.97 0.84 7.40
CA MET A 46 -16.92 -0.22 7.02
C MET A 46 -18.38 0.11 7.39
N SER A 47 -18.65 1.16 8.18
CA SER A 47 -20.03 1.60 8.46
C SER A 47 -20.69 2.23 7.23
N LYS A 48 -19.88 2.74 6.28
CA LYS A 48 -20.36 3.34 5.04
C LYS A 48 -20.58 2.27 3.98
N ALA A 49 -21.82 2.09 3.56
CA ALA A 49 -22.19 1.21 2.44
C ALA A 49 -21.80 1.76 1.04
N ASN A 50 -20.91 2.75 0.96
CA ASN A 50 -20.45 3.33 -0.29
C ASN A 50 -18.99 2.96 -0.59
N GLY A 51 -18.62 2.95 -1.88
CA GLY A 51 -17.24 2.63 -2.29
C GLY A 51 -16.25 3.79 -2.16
N TYR A 52 -16.54 4.79 -1.32
CA TYR A 52 -15.67 5.94 -1.06
C TYR A 52 -15.20 5.99 0.41
N ALA A 53 -15.37 4.89 1.14
CA ALA A 53 -15.10 4.76 2.57
C ALA A 53 -13.61 4.73 2.97
N PHE A 54 -12.69 5.04 2.06
CA PHE A 54 -11.26 5.03 2.33
C PHE A 54 -10.86 6.24 3.20
N ILE A 55 -10.24 5.99 4.34
CA ILE A 55 -9.67 7.00 5.25
C ILE A 55 -8.19 7.19 4.93
N GLY A 56 -7.72 8.44 5.02
CA GLY A 56 -6.32 8.82 4.79
C GLY A 56 -6.18 10.06 3.91
N ASN A 57 -4.98 10.27 3.40
CA ASN A 57 -4.56 11.53 2.78
C ASN A 57 -4.53 11.47 1.25
N PHE A 58 -5.15 12.45 0.59
CA PHE A 58 -5.04 12.58 -0.87
C PHE A 58 -3.63 12.99 -1.28
N LEU A 59 -3.17 12.40 -2.38
CA LEU A 59 -1.85 12.69 -2.92
C LEU A 59 -1.92 13.76 -3.98
N ASN A 60 -1.03 14.74 -3.85
CA ASN A 60 -0.80 15.71 -4.89
C ASN A 60 0.11 15.08 -5.95
N THR A 61 -0.42 14.89 -7.16
CA THR A 61 0.24 14.16 -8.25
C THR A 61 1.53 14.80 -8.77
N HIS A 62 1.81 16.04 -8.37
CA HIS A 62 2.94 16.85 -8.82
C HIS A 62 3.96 17.17 -7.71
N LYS A 63 3.87 16.51 -6.55
CA LYS A 63 4.83 16.69 -5.46
C LYS A 63 5.59 15.41 -5.21
N GLU A 64 6.89 15.55 -4.98
CA GLU A 64 7.70 14.45 -4.46
C GLU A 64 7.31 14.15 -3.02
N MET A 65 7.36 12.88 -2.65
CA MET A 65 6.97 12.43 -1.31
C MET A 65 7.59 11.08 -1.00
N ASP A 66 8.04 10.94 0.24
CA ASP A 66 8.58 9.68 0.76
C ASP A 66 7.45 8.84 1.33
N LEU A 67 7.32 7.63 0.80
CA LEU A 67 6.37 6.65 1.30
C LEU A 67 7.13 5.53 2.01
N PRO A 68 6.90 5.32 3.32
CA PRO A 68 7.54 4.23 4.03
C PRO A 68 7.04 2.87 3.53
N ASN A 69 7.84 1.83 3.76
CA ASN A 69 7.40 0.44 3.54
C ASN A 69 6.12 0.15 4.35
N GLY A 70 5.23 -0.63 3.75
CA GLY A 70 3.89 -0.92 4.29
C GLY A 70 2.81 0.06 3.84
N THR A 71 3.18 1.24 3.29
CA THR A 71 2.20 2.21 2.80
C THR A 71 1.30 1.62 1.73
N LEU A 72 -0.01 1.84 1.87
CA LEU A 72 -1.02 1.44 0.91
C LEU A 72 -1.55 2.66 0.15
N LEU A 73 -1.56 2.57 -1.18
CA LEU A 73 -2.03 3.60 -2.09
C LEU A 73 -3.23 3.11 -2.88
N LEU A 74 -4.29 3.91 -2.92
CA LEU A 74 -5.38 3.75 -3.87
C LEU A 74 -5.21 4.78 -4.99
N VAL A 75 -5.05 4.31 -6.22
CA VAL A 75 -4.95 5.15 -7.41
C VAL A 75 -6.12 4.83 -8.35
N VAL A 76 -6.98 5.81 -8.60
CA VAL A 76 -8.05 5.74 -9.59
C VAL A 76 -7.66 6.58 -10.80
N ARG A 77 -7.51 5.92 -11.94
CA ARG A 77 -6.97 6.47 -13.19
C ARG A 77 -7.99 6.36 -14.33
N GLY A 78 -7.97 7.34 -15.22
CA GLY A 78 -8.69 7.29 -16.49
C GLY A 78 -7.92 6.44 -17.50
N GLU A 79 -8.54 5.38 -18.00
CA GLU A 79 -8.00 4.48 -19.02
C GLU A 79 -8.96 4.26 -20.18
N GLY A 80 -8.49 3.53 -21.19
CA GLY A 80 -9.26 3.22 -22.38
C GLY A 80 -9.15 4.28 -23.49
N SER A 81 -9.93 4.06 -24.54
CA SER A 81 -10.05 5.01 -25.65
C SER A 81 -11.18 6.00 -25.38
N TRP A 82 -11.28 7.04 -26.19
CA TRP A 82 -12.40 7.98 -26.13
C TRP A 82 -13.77 7.31 -26.33
N ASN A 83 -13.82 6.26 -27.14
CA ASN A 83 -15.05 5.52 -27.44
C ASN A 83 -15.36 4.45 -26.38
N HIS A 84 -14.34 4.01 -25.64
CA HIS A 84 -14.48 3.02 -24.56
C HIS A 84 -13.77 3.51 -23.28
N PRO A 85 -14.28 4.61 -22.68
CA PRO A 85 -13.71 5.17 -21.47
C PRO A 85 -13.90 4.23 -20.29
N ARG A 86 -12.88 4.10 -19.43
CA ARG A 86 -13.00 3.36 -18.16
C ARG A 86 -12.19 4.02 -17.04
N SER A 87 -12.70 3.94 -15.83
CA SER A 87 -11.92 4.26 -14.63
C SER A 87 -11.37 2.97 -14.05
N GLN A 88 -10.05 2.87 -13.97
CA GLN A 88 -9.34 1.72 -13.41
C GLN A 88 -8.78 2.11 -12.05
N ALA A 89 -8.94 1.23 -11.07
CA ALA A 89 -8.44 1.42 -9.72
C ALA A 89 -7.33 0.42 -9.43
N TYR A 90 -6.28 0.93 -8.79
CA TYR A 90 -5.12 0.18 -8.38
C TYR A 90 -4.93 0.34 -6.88
N LEU A 91 -4.83 -0.78 -6.18
CA LEU A 91 -4.34 -0.80 -4.81
C LEU A 91 -2.87 -1.20 -4.85
N ILE A 92 -1.99 -0.31 -4.44
CA ILE A 92 -0.54 -0.46 -4.55
C ILE A 92 0.07 -0.41 -3.15
N GLN A 93 0.88 -1.39 -2.79
CA GLN A 93 1.63 -1.41 -1.53
C GLN A 93 3.10 -1.09 -1.79
N ILE A 94 3.70 -0.27 -0.94
CA ILE A 94 5.16 -0.11 -0.92
C ILE A 94 5.76 -1.27 -0.11
N LYS A 95 6.38 -2.23 -0.79
CA LYS A 95 7.01 -3.41 -0.19
C LYS A 95 8.47 -3.49 -0.60
N ASN A 96 9.37 -3.65 0.36
CA ASN A 96 10.82 -3.73 0.12
C ASN A 96 11.37 -2.56 -0.73
N SER A 97 10.86 -1.36 -0.44
CA SER A 97 11.17 -0.12 -1.15
C SER A 97 10.79 -0.14 -2.63
N LYS A 98 9.76 -0.92 -2.99
CA LYS A 98 9.20 -0.98 -4.34
C LYS A 98 7.68 -0.96 -4.28
N PRO A 99 7.01 -0.21 -5.17
CA PRO A 99 5.57 -0.28 -5.32
C PRO A 99 5.17 -1.62 -5.97
N VAL A 100 4.16 -2.28 -5.40
CA VAL A 100 3.60 -3.58 -5.85
C VAL A 100 2.10 -3.44 -5.99
N VAL A 101 1.52 -3.82 -7.13
CA VAL A 101 0.05 -3.85 -7.29
C VAL A 101 -0.51 -5.06 -6.56
N LEU A 102 -1.43 -4.82 -5.62
CA LEU A 102 -2.21 -5.87 -4.95
C LEU A 102 -3.57 -6.08 -5.62
N ILE A 103 -4.16 -5.01 -6.17
CA ILE A 103 -5.45 -5.05 -6.86
C ILE A 103 -5.38 -4.18 -8.11
N SER A 104 -5.93 -4.67 -9.21
CA SER A 104 -6.20 -3.89 -10.42
C SER A 104 -7.61 -4.22 -10.90
N GLU A 105 -8.56 -3.32 -10.71
CA GLU A 105 -9.97 -3.57 -11.00
C GLU A 105 -10.69 -2.31 -11.53
N ASN A 106 -11.78 -2.49 -12.28
CA ASN A 106 -12.59 -1.35 -12.71
C ASN A 106 -13.22 -0.64 -11.50
N TRP A 107 -13.20 0.69 -11.47
CA TRP A 107 -13.75 1.48 -10.37
C TRP A 107 -15.26 1.28 -10.15
N LYS A 108 -15.98 0.75 -11.13
CA LYS A 108 -17.37 0.28 -10.93
C LYS A 108 -17.49 -0.74 -9.79
N ASN A 109 -16.45 -1.55 -9.57
CA ASN A 109 -16.37 -2.56 -8.51
C ASN A 109 -15.75 -2.03 -7.21
N LYS A 110 -15.89 -0.72 -6.93
CA LYS A 110 -15.37 -0.04 -5.74
C LYS A 110 -15.71 -0.68 -4.39
N LEU A 111 -16.84 -1.36 -4.26
CA LEU A 111 -17.18 -2.10 -3.03
C LEU A 111 -16.26 -3.31 -2.84
N THR A 112 -16.05 -4.10 -3.90
CA THR A 112 -15.08 -5.21 -3.88
C THR A 112 -13.66 -4.72 -3.61
N ILE A 113 -13.27 -3.59 -4.19
CA ILE A 113 -11.95 -2.98 -3.92
C ILE A 113 -11.84 -2.55 -2.45
N ARG A 114 -12.89 -1.94 -1.90
CA ARG A 114 -12.96 -1.54 -0.49
C ARG A 114 -12.80 -2.75 0.43
N ASP A 115 -13.55 -3.81 0.19
CA ASP A 115 -13.58 -4.99 1.07
C ASP A 115 -12.22 -5.70 1.07
N LYS A 116 -11.63 -5.91 -0.13
CA LYS A 116 -10.27 -6.47 -0.24
C LYS A 116 -9.20 -5.57 0.38
N ALA A 117 -9.33 -4.25 0.21
CA ALA A 117 -8.40 -3.32 0.86
C ALA A 117 -8.51 -3.39 2.38
N LYS A 118 -9.70 -3.67 2.93
CA LYS A 118 -9.90 -3.84 4.38
C LYS A 118 -9.20 -5.10 4.88
N GLU A 119 -9.37 -6.22 4.19
CA GLU A 119 -8.65 -7.47 4.49
C GLU A 119 -7.13 -7.25 4.53
N ILE A 120 -6.57 -6.58 3.51
CA ILE A 120 -5.14 -6.28 3.44
C ILE A 120 -4.69 -5.39 4.62
N ILE A 121 -5.47 -4.36 4.97
CA ILE A 121 -5.14 -3.47 6.09
C ILE A 121 -5.14 -4.24 7.42
N ASP A 122 -6.13 -5.10 7.62
CA ASP A 122 -6.25 -5.90 8.85
C ASP A 122 -5.12 -6.93 8.97
N GLU A 123 -4.71 -7.55 7.85
CA GLU A 123 -3.52 -8.41 7.80
C GLU A 123 -2.26 -7.64 8.19
N LEU A 124 -2.04 -6.44 7.63
CA LEU A 124 -0.87 -5.62 7.94
C LEU A 124 -0.85 -5.20 9.41
N LYS A 125 -1.99 -4.74 9.95
CA LYS A 125 -2.13 -4.41 11.38
C LYS A 125 -1.86 -5.64 12.27
N GLY A 126 -2.34 -6.83 11.86
CA GLY A 126 -2.08 -8.08 12.58
C GLY A 126 -0.62 -8.47 12.63
N VAL A 127 0.13 -8.25 11.54
CA VAL A 127 1.58 -8.47 11.49
C VAL A 127 2.32 -7.50 12.41
N ASP A 128 1.94 -6.23 12.43
CA ASP A 128 2.56 -5.22 13.29
C ASP A 128 2.38 -5.53 14.78
N VAL A 129 1.19 -6.02 15.19
CA VAL A 129 0.93 -6.44 16.57
C VAL A 129 1.83 -7.62 16.96
N LYS A 130 1.93 -8.64 16.11
CA LYS A 130 2.80 -9.81 16.36
C LYS A 130 4.27 -9.40 16.45
N LEU A 131 4.71 -8.50 15.58
CA LEU A 131 6.09 -7.99 15.58
C LEU A 131 6.39 -7.18 16.85
N ALA A 132 5.44 -6.36 17.30
CA ALA A 132 5.58 -5.60 18.54
C ALA A 132 5.68 -6.50 19.77
N GLU A 133 4.86 -7.56 19.82
CA GLU A 133 4.91 -8.57 20.88
C GLU A 133 6.23 -9.34 20.86
N ALA A 134 6.68 -9.80 19.68
CA ALA A 134 7.97 -10.46 19.53
C ALA A 134 9.14 -9.57 20.00
N LYS A 135 9.14 -8.29 19.61
CA LYS A 135 10.14 -7.31 20.07
C LYS A 135 10.15 -7.17 21.60
N ARG A 136 8.98 -7.11 22.24
CA ARG A 136 8.88 -7.05 23.72
C ARG A 136 9.44 -8.31 24.37
N LEU A 137 9.11 -9.49 23.85
CA LEU A 137 9.62 -10.75 24.38
C LEU A 137 11.15 -10.84 24.24
N ILE A 138 11.70 -10.40 23.12
CA ILE A 138 13.15 -10.37 22.89
C ILE A 138 13.82 -9.42 23.88
N ILE A 139 13.29 -8.20 24.09
CA ILE A 139 13.85 -7.25 25.06
C ILE A 139 13.87 -7.86 26.47
N LYS A 140 12.76 -8.46 26.89
CA LYS A 140 12.68 -9.15 28.19
C LYS A 140 13.67 -10.31 28.30
N ALA A 141 13.85 -11.08 27.23
CA ALA A 141 14.83 -12.16 27.20
C ALA A 141 16.27 -11.61 27.33
N ILE A 142 16.59 -10.52 26.63
CA ILE A 142 17.90 -9.85 26.72
C ILE A 142 18.17 -9.38 28.15
N GLU A 143 17.18 -8.82 28.83
CA GLU A 143 17.29 -8.41 30.25
C GLU A 143 17.56 -9.59 31.19
N LEU A 144 16.98 -10.77 30.90
CA LEU A 144 17.08 -11.94 31.77
C LEU A 144 18.36 -12.76 31.58
N VAL A 145 18.80 -12.97 30.33
CA VAL A 145 19.90 -13.90 30.03
C VAL A 145 21.08 -13.24 29.31
N GLY A 146 21.01 -11.96 28.99
CA GLY A 146 22.02 -11.23 28.24
C GLY A 146 21.88 -11.40 26.73
N LYS A 147 22.33 -10.39 25.98
CA LYS A 147 22.16 -10.30 24.52
C LYS A 147 22.82 -11.46 23.77
N GLU A 148 24.01 -11.87 24.20
CA GLU A 148 24.83 -12.88 23.53
C GLU A 148 24.16 -14.26 23.54
N LYS A 149 23.56 -14.65 24.67
CA LYS A 149 22.82 -15.92 24.78
C LYS A 149 21.54 -15.93 23.96
N VAL A 150 20.82 -14.81 23.90
CA VAL A 150 19.61 -14.71 23.06
C VAL A 150 19.97 -14.87 21.59
N LEU A 151 21.06 -14.25 21.13
CA LEU A 151 21.53 -14.40 19.74
C LEU A 151 21.93 -15.84 19.43
N GLU A 152 22.66 -16.51 20.31
CA GLU A 152 23.06 -17.92 20.13
C GLU A 152 21.84 -18.87 19.99
N ILE A 153 20.79 -18.63 20.78
CA ILE A 153 19.55 -19.41 20.72
C ILE A 153 18.82 -19.17 19.39
N ILE A 154 18.71 -17.91 18.95
CA ILE A 154 18.04 -17.56 17.70
C ILE A 154 18.79 -18.16 16.50
N GLU A 155 20.13 -18.08 16.47
CA GLU A 155 20.93 -18.65 15.38
C GLU A 155 20.78 -20.17 15.29
N LYS A 156 20.65 -20.87 16.42
CA LYS A 156 20.44 -22.33 16.46
C LYS A 156 19.06 -22.78 15.96
N GLU A 157 18.02 -21.96 16.10
CA GLU A 157 16.66 -22.32 15.64
C GLU A 157 16.35 -21.88 14.20
N VAL A 158 17.05 -20.89 13.67
CA VAL A 158 16.83 -20.37 12.30
C VAL A 158 17.67 -21.10 11.24
N THR A 159 18.58 -21.99 11.67
CA THR A 159 19.40 -22.87 10.79
C THR A 159 18.72 -24.22 10.59
#